data_AF-A0A258IAG1-F1
#
_entry.id   AF-A0A258IAG1-F1
#
_cell.length_a   1.000
_cell.length_b   1.000
_cell.length_c   1.000
_cell.angle_alpha   90.00
_cell.angle_beta   90.00
_cell.angle_gamma   90.00
#
_symmetry.space_group_name_H-M   'P 1'
#
loop_
_entity.id
_entity.type
_entity.pdbx_description
1 polymer ?
#
loop_
_entity_poly.entity_id
_entity_poly.type
_entity_poly.pdbx_seq_one_letter_code
_entity_poly.pdbx_strand_id
1 'polypeptide(L)'
;MKHLLSTLGASLLLITGSALAHEPAKPATASLTSLSPAARVAALAVDGFHAALAAGDTEKALALLAPDVLVVEEGGAERSRAEYASHH
;
A
#
# COMPACT_ATOMS: atom_id res chain seq x y z
N MET A 1 56.13 -34.85 -9.86
CA MET A 1 55.02 -35.57 -9.23
C MET A 1 54.54 -34.74 -8.04
N LYS A 2 53.24 -34.41 -7.97
CA LYS A 2 52.40 -34.37 -6.75
C LYS A 2 52.86 -33.45 -5.58
N HIS A 3 52.17 -32.40 -5.12
CA HIS A 3 50.75 -32.04 -5.20
C HIS A 3 50.56 -30.51 -5.10
N LEU A 4 49.67 -30.01 -5.96
CA LEU A 4 49.07 -28.68 -5.94
C LEU A 4 48.03 -28.63 -4.81
N LEU A 5 48.18 -27.69 -3.86
CA LEU A 5 47.26 -27.52 -2.74
C LEU A 5 46.20 -26.45 -3.08
N SER A 6 44.95 -26.87 -2.92
CA SER A 6 43.68 -26.17 -3.20
C SER A 6 43.31 -25.12 -2.14
N THR A 7 42.67 -24.01 -2.55
CA THR A 7 41.56 -23.29 -1.84
C THR A 7 40.92 -22.33 -2.87
N LEU A 8 39.65 -22.46 -3.30
CA LEU A 8 38.34 -22.29 -2.64
C LEU A 8 37.87 -20.81 -2.53
N GLY A 9 36.74 -20.52 -3.22
CA GLY A 9 35.82 -19.40 -2.93
C GLY A 9 35.90 -18.24 -3.93
N ALA A 10 34.83 -17.67 -4.46
CA ALA A 10 33.39 -17.93 -4.36
C ALA A 10 32.75 -17.36 -5.64
N SER A 11 31.91 -18.13 -6.33
CA SER A 11 31.13 -17.64 -7.47
C SER A 11 29.91 -16.89 -6.95
N LEU A 12 29.96 -15.55 -6.98
CA LEU A 12 28.80 -14.69 -6.68
C LEU A 12 27.89 -14.66 -7.91
N LEU A 13 26.81 -15.46 -7.90
CA LEU A 13 25.76 -15.41 -8.91
C LEU A 13 24.90 -14.14 -8.65
N LEU A 14 25.10 -13.09 -9.45
CA LEU A 14 24.21 -11.93 -9.50
C LEU A 14 22.95 -12.31 -10.28
N ILE A 15 21.89 -12.68 -9.57
CA ILE A 15 20.57 -12.90 -10.17
C ILE A 15 19.90 -11.53 -10.28
N THR A 16 20.17 -10.79 -11.36
CA THR A 16 19.44 -9.55 -11.68
C THR A 16 18.08 -9.93 -12.28
N GLY A 17 17.13 -10.29 -11.43
CA GLY A 17 15.74 -10.44 -11.85
C GLY A 17 15.20 -9.06 -12.23
N SER A 18 14.85 -8.85 -13.50
CA SER A 18 14.09 -7.68 -13.93
C SER A 18 12.79 -7.63 -13.14
N ALA A 19 12.66 -6.67 -12.23
CA ALA A 19 11.38 -6.36 -11.63
C ALA A 19 10.51 -5.70 -12.70
N LEU A 20 9.53 -6.43 -13.22
CA LEU A 20 8.48 -5.84 -14.05
C LEU A 20 7.60 -5.04 -13.09
N ALA A 21 7.85 -3.75 -12.97
CA ALA A 21 6.92 -2.84 -12.31
C ALA A 21 5.58 -2.93 -13.06
N HIS A 22 4.48 -3.07 -12.32
CA HIS A 22 3.15 -3.06 -12.91
C HIS A 22 2.94 -1.68 -13.57
N GLU A 23 2.85 -1.64 -14.90
CA GLU A 23 2.43 -0.44 -15.63
C GLU A 23 1.12 0.06 -14.99
N PRO A 24 1.00 1.34 -14.64
CA PRO A 24 -0.22 1.86 -14.07
C PRO A 24 -1.32 1.79 -15.14
N ALA A 25 -2.10 0.72 -15.12
CA ALA A 25 -3.33 0.66 -15.89
C ALA A 25 -4.18 1.86 -15.47
N LYS A 26 -4.59 2.69 -16.44
CA LYS A 26 -5.52 3.79 -16.18
C LYS A 26 -6.75 3.20 -15.49
N PRO A 27 -7.06 3.57 -14.23
CA PRO A 27 -8.16 2.96 -13.51
C PRO A 27 -9.44 3.25 -14.29
N ALA A 28 -10.11 2.19 -14.74
CA ALA A 28 -11.49 2.32 -15.18
C ALA A 28 -12.29 2.74 -13.95
N THR A 29 -12.93 3.91 -14.00
CA THR A 29 -13.89 4.31 -12.97
C THR A 29 -15.02 3.29 -12.94
N ALA A 30 -14.98 2.39 -11.97
CA ALA A 30 -16.06 1.44 -11.72
C ALA A 30 -17.30 2.24 -11.34
N SER A 31 -18.39 2.09 -12.10
CA SER A 31 -19.66 2.74 -11.77
C SER A 31 -20.24 2.08 -10.52
N LEU A 32 -20.78 2.86 -9.58
CA LEU A 32 -21.50 2.33 -8.40
C LEU A 32 -22.62 1.35 -8.79
N THR A 33 -23.18 1.47 -9.99
CA THR A 33 -24.22 0.58 -10.54
C THR A 33 -23.67 -0.79 -10.95
N SER A 34 -22.37 -0.90 -11.20
CA SER A 34 -21.69 -2.17 -11.50
C SER A 34 -21.31 -2.97 -10.25
N LEU A 35 -21.37 -2.35 -9.06
CA LEU A 35 -21.08 -2.99 -7.80
C LEU A 35 -22.31 -3.73 -7.25
N SER A 36 -22.05 -4.83 -6.51
CA SER A 36 -23.11 -5.46 -5.73
C SER A 36 -23.67 -4.48 -4.70
N PRO A 37 -24.96 -4.58 -4.32
CA PRO A 37 -25.55 -3.68 -3.33
C PRO A 37 -24.76 -3.60 -2.02
N ALA A 38 -24.17 -4.72 -1.58
CA ALA A 38 -23.35 -4.80 -0.38
C ALA A 38 -22.01 -4.05 -0.50
N ALA A 39 -21.42 -3.97 -1.70
CA ALA A 39 -20.14 -3.30 -1.91
C ALA A 39 -20.26 -1.77 -2.05
N ARG A 40 -21.45 -1.23 -2.35
CA ARG A 40 -21.64 0.21 -2.61
C ARG A 40 -21.27 1.09 -1.42
N VAL A 41 -21.56 0.67 -0.20
CA VAL A 41 -21.23 1.45 1.01
C VAL A 41 -19.72 1.55 1.18
N ALA A 42 -18.99 0.45 0.98
CA ALA A 42 -17.53 0.45 1.04
C ALA A 42 -16.92 1.34 -0.06
N ALA A 43 -17.44 1.27 -1.29
CA ALA A 43 -16.97 2.12 -2.38
C ALA A 43 -17.16 3.62 -2.07
N LEU A 44 -18.32 4.01 -1.54
CA LEU A 44 -18.56 5.40 -1.13
C LEU A 44 -17.62 5.87 -0.03
N ALA A 45 -17.25 4.99 0.92
CA ALA A 45 -16.30 5.33 1.97
C ALA A 45 -14.89 5.57 1.39
N VAL A 46 -14.44 4.73 0.47
CA VAL A 46 -13.14 4.88 -0.21
C VAL A 46 -13.09 6.16 -1.05
N ASP A 47 -14.11 6.39 -1.88
CA ASP A 47 -14.20 7.60 -2.72
C ASP A 47 -14.27 8.86 -1.85
N GLY A 48 -15.05 8.82 -0.78
CA GLY A 48 -15.17 9.93 0.18
C GLY A 48 -13.85 10.25 0.88
N PHE A 49 -13.09 9.22 1.27
CA PHE A 49 -11.81 9.39 1.95
C PHE A 49 -10.77 10.01 1.02
N HIS A 50 -10.61 9.47 -0.20
CA HIS A 50 -9.70 10.04 -1.19
C HIS A 50 -10.08 11.48 -1.58
N ALA A 51 -11.38 11.77 -1.72
CA ALA A 51 -11.83 13.12 -2.01
C ALA A 51 -11.53 14.11 -0.87
N ALA A 52 -11.68 13.68 0.39
CA ALA A 52 -11.34 14.50 1.56
C ALA A 52 -9.84 14.80 1.61
N LEU A 53 -8.98 13.79 1.38
CA LEU A 53 -7.54 13.97 1.30
C LEU A 53 -7.14 14.93 0.18
N ALA A 54 -7.69 14.75 -1.03
CA ALA A 54 -7.42 15.62 -2.17
C ALA A 54 -7.85 17.08 -1.93
N ALA A 55 -8.88 17.29 -1.11
CA ALA A 55 -9.38 18.61 -0.73
C ALA A 55 -8.64 19.22 0.48
N GLY A 56 -7.78 18.48 1.17
CA GLY A 56 -7.18 18.90 2.45
C GLY A 56 -8.18 18.97 3.61
N ASP A 57 -9.32 18.27 3.50
CA ASP A 57 -10.37 18.24 4.53
C ASP A 57 -10.08 17.12 5.55
N THR A 58 -9.15 17.40 6.47
CA THR A 58 -8.69 16.44 7.48
C THR A 58 -9.83 15.97 8.40
N GLU A 59 -10.75 16.86 8.78
CA GLU A 59 -11.89 16.48 9.64
C GLU A 59 -12.75 15.41 8.97
N LYS A 60 -13.08 15.60 7.68
CA LYS A 60 -13.86 14.64 6.93
C LYS A 60 -13.12 13.34 6.65
N ALA A 61 -11.81 13.40 6.40
CA ALA A 61 -10.99 12.20 6.24
C ALA A 61 -11.01 11.36 7.53
N LEU A 62 -10.79 11.99 8.69
CA LEU A 62 -10.84 11.33 9.99
C LEU A 62 -12.23 10.79 10.33
N ALA A 63 -13.30 11.48 9.94
CA ALA A 63 -14.67 11.00 10.17
C ALA A 63 -14.97 9.66 9.48
N LEU A 64 -14.25 9.32 8.40
CA LEU A 64 -14.41 8.07 7.66
C LEU A 64 -13.57 6.92 8.22
N LEU A 65 -12.65 7.19 9.14
CA LEU A 65 -11.83 6.17 9.79
C LEU A 65 -12.54 5.62 11.04
N ALA A 66 -12.50 4.30 11.19
CA ALA A 66 -12.91 3.66 12.43
C ALA A 66 -12.00 4.09 13.60
N PRO A 67 -12.50 4.19 14.84
CA PRO A 67 -11.67 4.58 15.99
C PRO A 67 -10.41 3.71 16.15
N ASP A 68 -10.51 2.42 15.82
CA ASP A 68 -9.49 1.37 15.89
C ASP A 68 -8.85 1.04 14.53
N VAL A 69 -8.85 1.99 13.59
CA VAL A 69 -8.18 1.80 12.29
C VAL A 69 -6.70 1.44 12.46
N LEU A 70 -6.24 0.49 11.64
CA LEU A 70 -4.83 0.18 11.46
C LEU A 70 -4.37 0.81 10.15
N VAL A 71 -3.40 1.73 10.23
CA VAL A 71 -2.76 2.36 9.07
C VAL A 71 -1.32 1.87 9.01
N VAL A 72 -0.90 1.35 7.85
CA VAL A 72 0.45 0.82 7.63
C VAL A 72 1.09 1.57 6.47
N GLU A 73 2.19 2.25 6.74
CA GLU A 73 2.90 3.10 5.78
C GLU A 73 4.40 3.07 6.09
N GLU A 74 5.26 3.00 5.05
CA GLU A 74 6.72 3.05 5.15
C GLU A 74 7.35 2.09 6.20
N GLY A 75 6.71 0.95 6.46
CA GLY A 75 7.16 -0.05 7.45
C GLY A 75 6.77 0.25 8.91
N GLY A 76 6.08 1.37 9.16
CA GLY A 76 5.42 1.70 10.42
C GLY A 76 3.96 1.24 10.46
N ALA A 77 3.34 1.37 11.64
CA ALA A 77 1.91 1.15 11.80
C ALA A 77 1.32 1.99 12.93
N GLU A 78 0.27 2.72 12.62
CA GLU A 78 -0.58 3.46 13.56
C GLU A 78 -1.84 2.64 13.84
N ARG A 79 -2.25 2.56 15.10
CA ARG A 79 -3.24 1.59 15.61
C ARG A 79 -4.54 2.24 16.09
N SER A 80 -4.73 3.53 15.80
CA SER A 80 -6.00 4.20 16.06
C SER A 80 -6.14 5.46 15.19
N ARG A 81 -7.39 5.91 15.03
CA ARG A 81 -7.67 7.21 14.39
C ARG A 81 -7.03 8.37 15.14
N ALA A 82 -6.95 8.28 16.47
CA ALA A 82 -6.33 9.31 17.30
C ALA A 82 -4.81 9.38 17.09
N GLU A 83 -4.15 8.23 16.92
CA GLU A 83 -2.73 8.15 16.58
C GLU A 83 -2.47 8.74 15.19
N TYR A 84 -3.24 8.34 14.18
CA TYR A 84 -3.17 8.90 12.81
C TYR A 84 -3.35 10.43 12.82
N ALA A 85 -4.37 10.94 13.52
CA ALA A 85 -4.65 12.38 13.63
C ALA A 85 -3.58 13.18 14.38
N SER A 86 -2.67 12.52 15.11
CA SER A 86 -1.57 13.22 15.79
C SER A 86 -0.37 13.51 14.88
N HIS A 87 -0.31 12.86 13.71
CA HIS A 87 0.77 13.00 12.74
C HIS A 87 0.36 13.70 11.43
N HIS A 88 -0.94 13.72 11.11
CA HIS A 88 -1.52 14.26 9.87
C HIS A 88 -2.49 15.42 10.12
#